data_AF-A0AAJ0LUS3-F1
#
_entry.id   AF-A0AAJ0LUS3-F1
#
_cell.length_a   1.000
_cell.length_b   1.000
_cell.length_c   1.000
_cell.angle_alpha   90.00
_cell.angle_beta   90.00
_cell.angle_gamma   90.00
#
_symmetry.space_group_name_H-M   'P 1'
#
loop_
_entity.id
_entity.type
_entity.pdbx_description
1 polymer ?
#
loop_
_entity_poly.entity_id
_entity_poly.type
_entity_poly.pdbx_seq_one_letter_code
_entity_poly.pdbx_strand_id
1 'polypeptide(L)'
;MRPFGRLLRQPIHIRHHLHLQRPRHFNHDVFRPSRTTSSRPTQPPTRRSRAPLPQRSAFDPLAFAIALAVACLSAEYIGSKYYWINDDDEEHETDEEATSSSPQDEGLQSDITGDSSTDLEHLALLYRHTMAANMPPGRPGNLTPDQETKLKEMWLAVLEVFGVAHEPSSHTNGTATSTSDSTTSTTPQKKKKSRLSIFGKKDKSDTDPSDPSSADNDKHGQTKDYQRALASQSPESLRDAFWSMSKHDHPDALLLRFLRARKWDVQAALVMMIATMHWRSTEMHVDDDIMVNGEEAALKESKSANAAEKKEGDDFMAQLRMGKSFLHGADKDGRPCCWVRVKLHKQGEQSERSLERFTVYTIETARMMLRPPVDTATIVFDMTDFSMANMDYTPVKFMIKCFEANYPESLGSVLVYKAPWIFQGIWKIIRGWLDPVVAGKVHFASQLDELSEFIPRSQIMKEMGGEEDWRYEYVEPRDGENQRMLEAGPKEELQRERTELVRSYESETVAWAHGEDKGEGRGRIAERLAQNYWRLDPFVRAQSLYDRTGVLGESGKLEFYPSRASPTVPAGPGAADDDVD
;
A
#
# COMPACT_ATOMS: atom_id res chain seq x y z
N MET A 1 -71.22 -3.43 -30.19
CA MET A 1 -71.96 -2.34 -29.52
C MET A 1 -70.99 -1.51 -28.67
N ARG A 2 -71.11 -0.17 -28.68
CA ARG A 2 -70.66 0.74 -27.58
C ARG A 2 -71.80 0.84 -26.53
N PRO A 3 -71.73 1.61 -25.41
CA PRO A 3 -70.65 2.41 -24.77
C PRO A 3 -70.32 1.87 -23.35
N PHE A 4 -69.40 2.37 -22.50
CA PHE A 4 -69.00 3.73 -22.03
C PHE A 4 -67.48 3.72 -21.65
N GLY A 5 -66.81 4.75 -21.06
CA GLY A 5 -67.21 6.06 -20.52
C GLY A 5 -65.96 6.97 -20.26
N ARG A 6 -65.92 7.76 -19.17
CA ARG A 6 -64.74 8.55 -18.73
C ARG A 6 -64.69 8.80 -17.21
N LEU A 7 -63.48 8.93 -16.64
CA LEU A 7 -63.13 9.95 -15.63
C LEU A 7 -61.60 10.12 -15.51
N LEU A 8 -61.14 11.27 -14.98
CA LEU A 8 -59.77 11.79 -15.06
C LEU A 8 -59.19 12.17 -13.68
N ARG A 9 -57.85 12.22 -13.61
CA ARG A 9 -56.95 13.08 -12.78
C ARG A 9 -56.00 12.37 -11.78
N GLN A 10 -54.78 12.90 -11.70
CA GLN A 10 -53.66 12.53 -10.80
C GLN A 10 -53.85 13.10 -9.38
N PRO A 11 -53.09 12.56 -8.40
CA PRO A 11 -52.04 13.35 -7.70
C PRO A 11 -50.82 12.49 -7.24
N ILE A 12 -49.73 12.93 -6.57
CA ILE A 12 -48.93 14.19 -6.43
C ILE A 12 -47.54 13.79 -5.86
N HIS A 13 -46.49 14.59 -6.10
CA HIS A 13 -45.15 14.46 -5.46
C HIS A 13 -45.16 14.72 -3.94
N ILE A 14 -44.29 14.04 -3.19
CA ILE A 14 -43.91 14.44 -1.82
C ILE A 14 -42.42 14.80 -1.78
N ARG A 15 -42.10 16.02 -1.36
CA ARG A 15 -40.75 16.49 -0.96
C ARG A 15 -40.70 16.57 0.57
N HIS A 16 -39.58 16.20 1.17
CA HIS A 16 -39.35 16.41 2.61
C HIS A 16 -38.86 17.84 2.90
N HIS A 17 -39.30 18.38 4.04
CA HIS A 17 -38.97 19.72 4.51
C HIS A 17 -37.68 19.76 5.36
N LEU A 18 -36.93 20.86 5.24
CA LEU A 18 -35.96 21.33 6.23
C LEU A 18 -36.42 22.70 6.74
N HIS A 19 -36.47 22.87 8.06
CA HIS A 19 -36.88 24.13 8.70
C HIS A 19 -35.68 25.04 8.98
N LEU A 20 -35.69 26.24 8.41
CA LEU A 20 -34.89 27.38 8.87
C LEU A 20 -35.76 28.28 9.74
N GLN A 21 -35.24 28.73 10.89
CA GLN A 21 -35.82 29.82 11.66
C GLN A 21 -34.80 30.95 11.86
N ARG A 22 -35.24 32.18 11.59
CA ARG A 22 -34.53 33.43 11.91
C ARG A 22 -35.01 33.99 13.26
N PRO A 23 -34.22 34.84 13.92
CA PRO A 23 -34.76 35.97 14.69
C PRO A 23 -34.39 37.35 14.08
N ARG A 24 -34.91 38.41 14.68
CA ARG A 24 -35.06 39.78 14.12
C ARG A 24 -34.06 40.81 14.67
N HIS A 25 -33.94 41.94 13.97
CA HIS A 25 -33.23 43.17 14.39
C HIS A 25 -33.81 43.84 15.65
N PHE A 26 -33.00 44.58 16.44
CA PHE A 26 -32.98 46.07 16.41
C PHE A 26 -31.84 46.72 17.26
N ASN A 27 -31.27 47.80 16.69
CA ASN A 27 -30.38 48.92 17.12
C ASN A 27 -29.78 49.13 18.54
N HIS A 28 -28.54 49.65 18.53
CA HIS A 28 -27.94 50.84 19.23
C HIS A 28 -28.45 51.24 20.65
N ASP A 29 -27.61 51.60 21.64
CA ASP A 29 -26.71 52.78 21.59
C ASP A 29 -25.60 52.88 22.70
N VAL A 30 -24.87 54.00 22.69
CA VAL A 30 -23.63 54.40 23.42
C VAL A 30 -23.81 54.74 24.92
N PHE A 31 -22.81 54.44 25.81
CA PHE A 31 -22.10 55.37 26.76
C PHE A 31 -21.23 54.68 27.86
N ARG A 32 -20.22 55.43 28.35
CA ARG A 32 -19.32 55.20 29.52
C ARG A 32 -19.48 56.44 30.46
N PRO A 33 -18.81 56.61 31.63
CA PRO A 33 -18.24 55.72 32.65
C PRO A 33 -18.72 56.08 34.11
N SER A 34 -18.13 55.47 35.16
CA SER A 34 -17.55 56.14 36.37
C SER A 34 -17.69 55.42 37.75
N ARG A 35 -16.81 55.82 38.69
CA ARG A 35 -16.48 55.35 40.06
C ARG A 35 -17.70 55.40 41.04
N THR A 36 -17.78 54.67 42.18
CA THR A 36 -16.94 54.82 43.41
C THR A 36 -17.16 53.73 44.50
N THR A 37 -16.07 53.40 45.24
CA THR A 37 -15.92 52.98 46.67
C THR A 37 -17.09 52.41 47.50
N SER A 38 -16.86 51.31 48.26
CA SER A 38 -16.71 51.32 49.74
C SER A 38 -16.51 49.93 50.41
N SER A 39 -15.70 49.91 51.48
CA SER A 39 -15.72 49.04 52.71
C SER A 39 -15.77 47.49 52.68
N ARG A 40 -14.72 46.92 53.29
CA ARG A 40 -14.56 45.59 53.96
C ARG A 40 -15.69 45.27 55.00
N PRO A 41 -15.87 44.02 55.52
CA PRO A 41 -14.79 43.11 55.96
C PRO A 41 -14.94 41.60 55.64
N THR A 42 -13.92 40.85 56.05
CA THR A 42 -13.63 39.42 55.77
C THR A 42 -14.28 38.43 56.74
N GLN A 43 -14.81 37.31 56.22
CA GLN A 43 -14.87 36.00 56.89
C GLN A 43 -14.62 34.87 55.87
N PRO A 44 -14.15 33.68 56.30
CA PRO A 44 -13.54 32.70 55.40
C PRO A 44 -14.56 31.73 54.76
N PRO A 45 -14.40 31.35 53.47
CA PRO A 45 -15.23 30.32 52.86
C PRO A 45 -14.77 28.90 53.26
N THR A 46 -15.76 28.04 53.43
CA THR A 46 -15.62 26.64 53.86
C THR A 46 -15.06 25.71 52.78
N ARG A 47 -14.48 24.61 53.26
CA ARG A 47 -13.86 23.51 52.51
C ARG A 47 -14.85 22.86 51.51
N ARG A 48 -14.64 23.04 50.20
CA ARG A 48 -15.21 22.14 49.17
C ARG A 48 -14.18 21.08 48.78
N SER A 49 -14.63 19.83 48.72
CA SER A 49 -13.82 18.69 48.28
C SER A 49 -13.39 18.86 46.81
N ARG A 50 -12.13 18.56 46.53
CA ARG A 50 -11.56 18.50 45.17
C ARG A 50 -11.02 17.08 44.99
N ALA A 51 -11.45 16.39 43.94
CA ALA A 51 -10.97 15.03 43.65
C ALA A 51 -9.45 15.03 43.42
N PRO A 52 -8.73 13.94 43.79
CA PRO A 52 -7.29 13.87 43.59
C PRO A 52 -6.95 13.78 42.10
N LEU A 53 -5.94 14.56 41.68
CA LEU A 53 -5.27 14.36 40.39
C LEU A 53 -4.34 13.14 40.51
N PRO A 54 -4.16 12.34 39.44
CA PRO A 54 -3.24 11.21 39.47
C PRO A 54 -1.80 11.71 39.65
N GLN A 55 -1.10 11.16 40.63
CA GLN A 55 0.34 11.38 40.79
C GLN A 55 1.08 10.73 39.61
N ARG A 56 1.95 11.50 38.94
CA ARG A 56 2.98 10.93 38.07
C ARG A 56 3.88 10.04 38.94
N SER A 57 4.13 8.79 38.52
CA SER A 57 5.12 7.95 39.19
C SER A 57 6.50 8.61 39.08
N ALA A 58 7.08 8.96 40.22
CA ALA A 58 8.47 9.40 40.26
C ALA A 58 9.36 8.21 39.86
N PHE A 59 10.34 8.48 39.00
CA PHE A 59 11.40 7.54 38.66
C PHE A 59 12.15 7.15 39.93
N ASP A 60 12.25 5.84 40.22
CA ASP A 60 13.06 5.34 41.33
C ASP A 60 14.50 5.08 40.84
N PRO A 61 15.47 5.94 41.19
CA PRO A 61 16.85 5.79 40.75
C PRO A 61 17.53 4.55 41.35
N LEU A 62 17.05 4.03 42.48
CA LEU A 62 17.59 2.83 43.10
C LEU A 62 17.15 1.58 42.33
N ALA A 63 15.88 1.51 41.94
CA ALA A 63 15.37 0.44 41.07
C ALA A 63 16.09 0.42 39.71
N PHE A 64 16.37 1.60 39.14
CA PHE A 64 17.14 1.71 37.89
C PHE A 64 18.60 1.27 38.04
N ALA A 65 19.28 1.66 39.13
CA ALA A 65 20.65 1.23 39.41
C ALA A 65 20.75 -0.29 39.64
N ILE A 66 19.77 -0.90 40.32
CA ILE A 66 19.70 -2.36 40.51
C ILE A 66 19.49 -3.07 39.17
N ALA A 67 18.59 -2.57 38.32
CA ALA A 67 18.36 -3.13 36.98
C ALA A 67 19.64 -3.06 36.11
N LEU A 68 20.39 -1.97 36.19
CA LEU A 68 21.66 -1.81 35.47
C LEU A 68 22.74 -2.79 35.98
N ALA A 69 22.84 -2.97 37.30
CA ALA A 69 23.78 -3.92 37.90
C ALA A 69 23.48 -5.39 37.51
N VAL A 70 22.20 -5.77 37.48
CA VAL A 70 21.76 -7.11 37.03
C VAL A 70 22.02 -7.31 35.53
N ALA A 71 21.90 -6.25 34.71
CA ALA A 71 22.24 -6.30 33.28
C ALA A 71 23.75 -6.48 33.06
N CYS A 72 24.61 -5.79 33.82
CA CYS A 72 26.07 -5.96 33.73
C CYS A 72 26.50 -7.38 34.13
N LEU A 73 25.97 -7.92 35.25
CA LEU A 73 26.31 -9.26 35.73
C LEU A 73 25.82 -10.40 34.81
N SER A 74 24.80 -10.15 33.98
CA SER A 74 24.33 -11.13 32.99
C SER A 74 25.08 -11.06 31.65
N ALA A 75 25.73 -9.94 31.33
CA ALA A 75 26.60 -9.83 30.14
C ALA A 75 27.87 -10.69 30.27
N GLU A 76 28.50 -10.71 31.45
CA GLU A 76 29.70 -11.53 31.71
C GLU A 76 29.41 -13.05 31.64
N TYR A 77 28.18 -13.49 31.92
CA TYR A 77 27.80 -14.91 31.86
C TYR A 77 27.47 -15.41 30.44
N ILE A 78 27.14 -14.52 29.50
CA ILE A 78 26.79 -14.89 28.11
C ILE A 78 28.03 -14.88 27.19
N GLY A 79 29.06 -14.11 27.53
CA GLY A 79 30.28 -13.97 26.73
C GLY A 79 31.13 -15.24 26.57
N SER A 80 30.97 -16.26 27.42
CA SER A 80 31.82 -17.47 27.38
C SER A 80 31.28 -18.63 26.53
N LYS A 81 30.16 -18.45 25.80
CA LYS A 81 29.47 -19.56 25.11
C LYS A 81 29.25 -19.40 23.60
N TYR A 82 29.83 -18.35 22.99
CA TYR A 82 29.71 -18.04 21.56
C TYR A 82 31.05 -17.64 20.91
N TYR A 83 32.14 -18.26 21.36
CA TYR A 83 33.34 -18.48 20.56
C TYR A 83 33.58 -20.00 20.49
N TRP A 84 34.30 -20.45 19.45
CA TRP A 84 34.48 -21.86 19.04
C TRP A 84 33.28 -22.49 18.31
N ILE A 85 33.30 -22.40 16.98
CA ILE A 85 33.25 -23.52 16.01
C ILE A 85 33.52 -22.91 14.63
N ASN A 86 34.63 -23.34 14.02
CA ASN A 86 35.05 -23.28 12.61
C ASN A 86 36.57 -23.01 12.54
N ASP A 87 37.34 -24.08 12.77
CA ASP A 87 38.67 -24.33 12.22
C ASP A 87 38.73 -25.84 11.94
N ASP A 88 39.74 -26.27 11.16
CA ASP A 88 40.03 -27.63 10.70
C ASP A 88 39.10 -28.18 9.58
N ASP A 89 39.49 -27.89 8.34
CA ASP A 89 39.95 -28.91 7.38
C ASP A 89 40.62 -28.22 6.17
N GLU A 90 41.94 -27.98 6.26
CA GLU A 90 42.80 -27.78 5.08
C GLU A 90 43.21 -29.16 4.53
N GLU A 91 43.25 -29.35 3.21
CA GLU A 91 44.39 -30.04 2.56
C GLU A 91 44.46 -29.81 1.03
N HIS A 92 45.63 -29.29 0.62
CA HIS A 92 46.34 -29.44 -0.66
C HIS A 92 45.75 -29.03 -2.04
N GLU A 93 46.33 -27.93 -2.56
CA GLU A 93 46.56 -27.70 -4.00
C GLU A 93 47.57 -28.71 -4.60
N THR A 94 47.40 -29.03 -5.89
CA THR A 94 48.53 -29.35 -6.80
C THR A 94 48.27 -28.74 -8.18
N ASP A 95 49.32 -28.14 -8.77
CA ASP A 95 49.29 -27.49 -10.08
C ASP A 95 49.14 -28.47 -11.26
N GLU A 96 48.42 -28.07 -12.32
CA GLU A 96 48.73 -28.49 -13.70
C GLU A 96 48.61 -27.31 -14.69
N GLU A 97 49.59 -27.23 -15.59
CA GLU A 97 49.84 -26.12 -16.52
C GLU A 97 49.49 -26.56 -17.97
N ALA A 98 48.58 -25.84 -18.66
CA ALA A 98 48.21 -26.17 -20.05
C ALA A 98 47.74 -24.97 -20.93
N THR A 99 48.73 -24.20 -21.42
CA THR A 99 48.82 -23.61 -22.77
C THR A 99 47.57 -23.29 -23.63
N SER A 100 47.48 -22.00 -24.04
CA SER A 100 47.27 -21.54 -25.44
C SER A 100 45.97 -21.91 -26.21
N SER A 101 45.11 -20.92 -26.46
CA SER A 101 45.09 -20.17 -27.76
C SER A 101 43.85 -19.26 -27.89
N SER A 102 44.02 -18.09 -28.52
CA SER A 102 42.92 -17.18 -28.90
C SER A 102 42.65 -17.24 -30.40
N PRO A 103 41.39 -17.35 -30.85
CA PRO A 103 40.98 -17.00 -32.21
C PRO A 103 40.64 -15.51 -32.31
N GLN A 104 40.93 -14.91 -33.47
CA GLN A 104 40.68 -13.51 -33.76
C GLN A 104 39.26 -13.28 -34.33
N ASP A 105 38.89 -12.01 -34.31
CA ASP A 105 37.74 -11.40 -34.96
C ASP A 105 37.72 -11.64 -36.48
N GLU A 106 36.63 -12.22 -37.01
CA GLU A 106 36.23 -12.08 -38.41
C GLU A 106 34.75 -11.68 -38.47
N GLY A 107 34.47 -10.48 -38.99
CA GLY A 107 33.13 -9.94 -39.05
C GLY A 107 32.27 -10.60 -40.13
N LEU A 108 31.04 -10.95 -39.77
CA LEU A 108 30.02 -11.36 -40.74
C LEU A 108 28.92 -10.30 -40.82
N GLN A 109 29.03 -9.46 -41.85
CA GLN A 109 28.02 -8.51 -42.26
C GLN A 109 26.99 -9.27 -43.12
N SER A 110 25.81 -9.56 -42.57
CA SER A 110 24.71 -10.25 -43.26
C SER A 110 23.47 -9.38 -43.35
N ASP A 111 22.97 -9.20 -44.58
CA ASP A 111 21.85 -8.30 -44.89
C ASP A 111 20.55 -8.67 -44.16
N ILE A 112 19.98 -7.70 -43.44
CA ILE A 112 18.62 -7.82 -42.88
C ILE A 112 17.62 -7.46 -43.99
N THR A 113 17.23 -8.46 -44.77
CA THR A 113 15.97 -8.46 -45.52
C THR A 113 15.05 -9.54 -44.96
N GLY A 114 14.50 -9.27 -43.77
CA GLY A 114 13.58 -10.14 -43.03
C GLY A 114 12.48 -9.32 -42.36
N ASP A 115 11.33 -9.94 -42.11
CA ASP A 115 10.14 -9.26 -41.59
C ASP A 115 10.33 -8.77 -40.15
N SER A 116 10.29 -7.45 -39.96
CA SER A 116 10.43 -6.80 -38.64
C SER A 116 9.39 -7.25 -37.61
N SER A 117 8.26 -7.82 -38.05
CA SER A 117 7.28 -8.43 -37.15
C SER A 117 7.85 -9.65 -36.41
N THR A 118 8.60 -10.51 -37.10
CA THR A 118 9.11 -11.77 -36.52
C THR A 118 10.28 -11.55 -35.57
N ASP A 119 11.15 -10.57 -35.83
CA ASP A 119 12.26 -10.24 -34.93
C ASP A 119 11.77 -9.62 -33.62
N LEU A 120 10.71 -8.80 -33.66
CA LEU A 120 10.08 -8.24 -32.47
C LEU A 120 9.37 -9.31 -31.63
N GLU A 121 8.69 -10.28 -32.24
CA GLU A 121 8.12 -11.42 -31.51
C GLU A 121 9.21 -12.32 -30.92
N HIS A 122 10.31 -12.57 -31.64
CA HIS A 122 11.42 -13.38 -31.13
C HIS A 122 12.17 -12.67 -29.98
N LEU A 123 12.39 -11.36 -30.07
CA LEU A 123 12.92 -10.55 -28.96
C LEU A 123 11.97 -10.50 -27.77
N ALA A 124 10.65 -10.38 -28.00
CA ALA A 124 9.65 -10.44 -26.93
C ALA A 124 9.57 -11.83 -26.27
N LEU A 125 9.77 -12.91 -27.03
CA LEU A 125 9.85 -14.29 -26.52
C LEU A 125 11.13 -14.54 -25.72
N LEU A 126 12.28 -14.06 -26.20
CA LEU A 126 13.55 -14.09 -25.48
C LEU A 126 13.42 -13.30 -24.17
N TYR A 127 12.98 -12.04 -24.23
CA TYR A 127 12.76 -11.19 -23.06
C TYR A 127 11.80 -11.84 -22.05
N ARG A 128 10.73 -12.48 -22.52
CA ARG A 128 9.79 -13.22 -21.66
C ARG A 128 10.41 -14.46 -21.01
N HIS A 129 11.31 -15.18 -21.71
CA HIS A 129 12.07 -16.29 -21.13
C HIS A 129 13.11 -15.81 -20.11
N THR A 130 13.90 -14.76 -20.43
CA THR A 130 14.90 -14.21 -19.50
C THR A 130 14.25 -13.61 -18.25
N MET A 131 13.08 -12.98 -18.40
CA MET A 131 12.28 -12.53 -17.25
C MET A 131 11.73 -13.71 -16.44
N ALA A 132 11.17 -14.75 -17.07
CA ALA A 132 10.68 -15.92 -16.35
C ALA A 132 11.79 -16.64 -15.56
N ALA A 133 13.01 -16.71 -16.11
CA ALA A 133 14.18 -17.29 -15.45
C ALA A 133 14.64 -16.51 -14.21
N ASN A 134 14.38 -15.19 -14.15
CA ASN A 134 14.80 -14.30 -13.07
C ASN A 134 13.65 -13.90 -12.11
N MET A 135 12.41 -14.31 -12.37
CA MET A 135 11.28 -14.04 -11.47
C MET A 135 11.39 -14.89 -10.19
N PRO A 136 11.37 -14.31 -8.99
CA PRO A 136 11.41 -15.10 -7.76
C PRO A 136 10.14 -15.98 -7.58
N PRO A 137 10.20 -17.12 -6.86
CA PRO A 137 9.08 -18.05 -6.73
C PRO A 137 7.78 -17.44 -6.20
N GLY A 138 6.64 -18.00 -6.60
CA GLY A 138 5.32 -17.58 -6.13
C GLY A 138 4.87 -16.24 -6.74
N ARG A 139 5.35 -15.89 -7.93
CA ARG A 139 5.04 -14.67 -8.69
C ARG A 139 4.53 -15.03 -10.10
N PRO A 140 3.86 -14.12 -10.82
CA PRO A 140 3.42 -14.40 -12.19
C PRO A 140 4.60 -14.86 -13.07
N GLY A 141 4.43 -15.97 -13.78
CA GLY A 141 5.51 -16.57 -14.60
C GLY A 141 6.47 -17.50 -13.85
N ASN A 142 6.44 -17.56 -12.51
CA ASN A 142 7.17 -18.56 -11.71
C ASN A 142 6.28 -19.11 -10.58
N LEU A 143 5.32 -19.94 -10.97
CA LEU A 143 4.43 -20.71 -10.08
C LEU A 143 4.65 -22.21 -10.29
N THR A 144 4.59 -22.99 -9.22
CA THR A 144 4.43 -24.45 -9.34
C THR A 144 2.99 -24.82 -9.74
N PRO A 145 2.72 -26.04 -10.23
CA PRO A 145 1.35 -26.47 -10.54
C PRO A 145 0.36 -26.37 -9.35
N ASP A 146 0.84 -26.66 -8.13
CA ASP A 146 0.04 -26.51 -6.91
C ASP A 146 -0.25 -25.03 -6.61
N GLN A 147 0.74 -24.15 -6.80
CA GLN A 147 0.59 -22.70 -6.63
C GLN A 147 -0.37 -22.10 -7.65
N GLU A 148 -0.33 -22.56 -8.90
CA GLU A 148 -1.30 -22.17 -9.93
C GLU A 148 -2.72 -22.63 -9.54
N THR A 149 -2.85 -23.87 -9.04
CA THR A 149 -4.13 -24.40 -8.55
C THR A 149 -4.69 -23.54 -7.41
N LYS A 150 -3.84 -23.13 -6.46
CA LYS A 150 -4.23 -22.23 -5.37
C LYS A 150 -4.57 -20.81 -5.84
N LEU A 151 -3.92 -20.31 -6.89
CA LEU A 151 -4.30 -19.04 -7.54
C LEU A 151 -5.67 -19.15 -8.24
N LYS A 152 -5.99 -20.27 -8.88
CA LYS A 152 -7.32 -20.54 -9.46
C LYS A 152 -8.41 -20.59 -8.39
N GLU A 153 -8.19 -21.34 -7.31
CA GLU A 153 -9.08 -21.39 -6.15
C GLU A 153 -9.33 -20.00 -5.55
N MET A 154 -8.26 -19.21 -5.37
CA MET A 154 -8.35 -17.83 -4.86
C MET A 154 -9.16 -16.93 -5.79
N TRP A 155 -8.89 -16.94 -7.10
CA TRP A 155 -9.66 -16.14 -8.06
C TRP A 155 -11.15 -16.47 -8.06
N LEU A 156 -11.51 -17.75 -8.04
CA LEU A 156 -12.92 -18.16 -7.99
C LEU A 156 -13.61 -17.67 -6.71
N ALA A 157 -12.96 -17.81 -5.55
CA ALA A 157 -13.50 -17.35 -4.27
C ALA A 157 -13.64 -15.82 -4.20
N VAL A 158 -12.66 -15.08 -4.75
CA VAL A 158 -12.71 -13.61 -4.87
C VAL A 158 -13.86 -13.16 -5.79
N LEU A 159 -14.04 -13.80 -6.94
CA LEU A 159 -15.10 -13.47 -7.90
C LEU A 159 -16.50 -13.86 -7.39
N GLU A 160 -16.63 -14.87 -6.52
CA GLU A 160 -17.87 -15.16 -5.78
C GLU A 160 -18.20 -14.02 -4.80
N VAL A 161 -17.23 -13.55 -4.00
CA VAL A 161 -17.40 -12.41 -3.08
C VAL A 161 -17.75 -11.12 -3.85
N PHE A 162 -17.22 -10.94 -5.05
CA PHE A 162 -17.50 -9.80 -5.93
C PHE A 162 -18.84 -9.91 -6.69
N GLY A 163 -19.56 -11.03 -6.56
CA GLY A 163 -20.84 -11.25 -7.25
C GLY A 163 -20.73 -11.44 -8.77
N VAL A 164 -19.52 -11.69 -9.28
CA VAL A 164 -19.24 -11.90 -10.72
C VAL A 164 -19.59 -13.33 -11.13
N ALA A 165 -19.50 -14.29 -10.22
CA ALA A 165 -19.74 -15.71 -10.49
C ALA A 165 -21.24 -16.08 -10.44
N HIS A 166 -21.94 -16.02 -11.59
CA HIS A 166 -23.09 -16.91 -11.86
C HIS A 166 -23.56 -16.90 -13.34
N GLU A 167 -23.05 -17.85 -14.13
CA GLU A 167 -23.77 -18.48 -15.26
C GLU A 167 -23.50 -19.99 -15.14
N PRO A 168 -24.42 -20.81 -14.60
CA PRO A 168 -24.21 -22.25 -14.52
C PRO A 168 -24.24 -22.85 -15.93
N SER A 169 -23.12 -23.42 -16.36
CA SER A 169 -22.93 -24.10 -17.65
C SER A 169 -24.10 -25.04 -17.96
N SER A 170 -24.89 -24.71 -18.98
CA SER A 170 -26.10 -25.45 -19.35
C SER A 170 -25.77 -26.68 -20.22
N HIS A 171 -25.17 -27.70 -19.60
CA HIS A 171 -24.93 -28.99 -20.25
C HIS A 171 -26.22 -29.82 -20.43
N THR A 172 -26.87 -29.54 -21.55
CA THR A 172 -27.63 -30.43 -22.45
C THR A 172 -28.05 -31.83 -21.98
N ASN A 173 -29.38 -32.04 -22.00
CA ASN A 173 -30.13 -33.23 -22.43
C ASN A 173 -29.79 -34.64 -21.91
N GLY A 174 -30.77 -35.20 -21.17
CA GLY A 174 -31.08 -36.64 -21.14
C GLY A 174 -32.57 -36.87 -21.42
N THR A 175 -32.90 -37.47 -22.57
CA THR A 175 -34.28 -37.70 -23.03
C THR A 175 -34.94 -38.91 -22.37
N ALA A 176 -36.18 -38.76 -21.88
CA ALA A 176 -37.13 -39.86 -21.69
C ALA A 176 -38.59 -39.36 -21.74
N THR A 177 -39.51 -40.12 -22.33
CA THR A 177 -40.88 -39.70 -22.62
C THR A 177 -41.92 -40.66 -22.02
N SER A 178 -42.97 -40.09 -21.39
CA SER A 178 -44.24 -40.75 -20.99
C SER A 178 -44.14 -41.87 -19.92
N THR A 179 -45.12 -42.16 -19.06
CA THR A 179 -46.60 -42.03 -19.09
C THR A 179 -47.20 -41.77 -17.68
N SER A 180 -48.46 -41.29 -17.60
CA SER A 180 -49.51 -41.41 -16.53
C SER A 180 -49.12 -41.74 -15.07
N ASP A 181 -49.72 -41.16 -14.01
CA ASP A 181 -51.17 -40.92 -13.81
C ASP A 181 -51.47 -39.80 -12.76
N SER A 182 -52.66 -39.79 -12.15
CA SER A 182 -53.41 -38.57 -11.76
C SER A 182 -53.71 -38.35 -10.26
N THR A 183 -53.92 -37.06 -9.90
CA THR A 183 -54.66 -36.54 -8.68
C THR A 183 -54.01 -36.78 -7.30
N THR A 184 -54.02 -35.89 -6.27
CA THR A 184 -54.89 -34.73 -5.91
C THR A 184 -54.20 -33.78 -4.90
N SER A 185 -54.52 -32.45 -4.91
CA SER A 185 -54.46 -31.47 -3.78
C SER A 185 -53.08 -31.15 -3.08
N THR A 186 -52.71 -29.94 -2.62
CA THR A 186 -53.38 -28.61 -2.50
C THR A 186 -52.36 -27.46 -2.24
N THR A 187 -52.69 -26.22 -2.65
CA THR A 187 -52.15 -24.90 -2.16
C THR A 187 -50.69 -24.48 -2.52
N PRO A 188 -50.33 -23.16 -2.46
CA PRO A 188 -49.63 -22.51 -3.57
C PRO A 188 -48.14 -22.16 -3.38
N GLN A 189 -47.50 -21.84 -4.51
CA GLN A 189 -46.09 -21.45 -4.64
C GLN A 189 -45.65 -20.29 -3.72
N LYS A 190 -44.50 -20.47 -3.04
CA LYS A 190 -43.59 -19.37 -2.68
C LYS A 190 -42.36 -19.43 -3.58
N LYS A 191 -41.97 -18.27 -4.13
CA LYS A 191 -40.72 -18.10 -4.91
C LYS A 191 -39.52 -18.58 -4.07
N LYS A 192 -38.81 -19.63 -4.52
CA LYS A 192 -37.52 -20.00 -3.95
C LYS A 192 -36.49 -18.93 -4.35
N LYS A 193 -36.05 -18.11 -3.39
CA LYS A 193 -34.77 -17.42 -3.50
C LYS A 193 -33.68 -18.49 -3.42
N SER A 194 -32.89 -18.65 -4.48
CA SER A 194 -31.61 -19.34 -4.34
C SER A 194 -30.74 -18.52 -3.39
N ARG A 195 -30.20 -19.16 -2.35
CA ARG A 195 -29.20 -18.58 -1.45
C ARG A 195 -28.10 -19.61 -1.27
N LEU A 196 -26.90 -19.24 -1.74
CA LEU A 196 -25.58 -19.55 -1.19
C LEU A 196 -25.51 -20.77 -0.26
N SER A 197 -24.91 -21.85 -0.74
CA SER A 197 -24.65 -23.06 0.05
C SER A 197 -23.33 -23.73 -0.35
N ILE A 198 -22.23 -22.97 -0.32
CA ILE A 198 -20.85 -23.50 -0.27
C ILE A 198 -20.25 -23.39 1.15
N PHE A 199 -20.95 -22.72 2.09
CA PHE A 199 -20.62 -22.73 3.52
C PHE A 199 -21.60 -23.58 4.31
N GLY A 200 -21.27 -24.86 4.53
CA GLY A 200 -22.29 -25.81 4.99
C GLY A 200 -21.86 -27.20 5.46
N LYS A 201 -20.66 -27.42 5.99
CA LYS A 201 -20.43 -28.60 6.85
C LYS A 201 -19.70 -28.27 8.13
N LYS A 202 -20.50 -28.11 9.19
CA LYS A 202 -20.06 -28.05 10.58
C LYS A 202 -19.80 -29.47 11.08
N ASP A 203 -18.70 -30.07 10.66
CA ASP A 203 -18.11 -31.13 11.47
C ASP A 203 -17.50 -30.44 12.70
N LYS A 204 -17.93 -30.88 13.90
CA LYS A 204 -17.17 -30.61 15.11
C LYS A 204 -15.91 -31.47 15.06
N SER A 205 -14.86 -30.97 14.41
CA SER A 205 -13.54 -31.17 14.98
C SER A 205 -13.50 -30.34 16.25
N ASP A 206 -13.24 -30.97 17.40
CA ASP A 206 -12.81 -30.21 18.56
C ASP A 206 -11.54 -29.47 18.17
N THR A 207 -11.58 -28.14 18.16
CA THR A 207 -10.38 -27.32 17.93
C THR A 207 -9.50 -27.51 19.16
N ASP A 208 -8.56 -28.44 19.06
CA ASP A 208 -7.52 -28.61 20.05
C ASP A 208 -6.79 -27.25 20.19
N PRO A 209 -6.73 -26.63 21.39
CA PRO A 209 -6.09 -25.32 21.56
C PRO A 209 -4.58 -25.33 21.31
N SER A 210 -4.01 -26.47 20.90
CA SER A 210 -2.59 -26.69 20.64
C SER A 210 -2.15 -26.57 19.17
N ASP A 211 -3.02 -26.19 18.22
CA ASP A 211 -2.58 -25.82 16.87
C ASP A 211 -2.15 -24.33 16.80
N PRO A 212 -0.83 -24.03 16.77
CA PRO A 212 -0.33 -22.66 16.77
C PRO A 212 -0.61 -21.89 15.47
N SER A 213 -1.00 -22.57 14.38
CA SER A 213 -1.25 -21.92 13.09
C SER A 213 -2.52 -21.05 13.09
N SER A 214 -3.51 -21.41 13.92
CA SER A 214 -4.80 -20.74 13.98
C SER A 214 -4.76 -19.41 14.74
N ALA A 215 -3.94 -19.33 15.80
CA ALA A 215 -3.83 -18.15 16.65
C ALA A 215 -3.00 -17.01 16.01
N ASP A 216 -2.02 -17.36 15.17
CA ASP A 216 -1.11 -16.41 14.52
C ASP A 216 -1.83 -15.58 13.42
N ASN A 217 -2.80 -16.20 12.72
CA ASN A 217 -3.48 -15.60 11.58
C ASN A 217 -4.44 -14.42 11.91
N ASP A 218 -4.93 -14.28 13.17
CA ASP A 218 -5.87 -13.20 13.56
C ASP A 218 -5.24 -12.12 14.45
N LYS A 219 -3.90 -12.05 14.54
CA LYS A 219 -3.14 -11.06 15.34
C LYS A 219 -3.65 -9.62 15.26
N HIS A 220 -4.08 -9.18 14.08
CA HIS A 220 -4.57 -7.83 13.80
C HIS A 220 -6.11 -7.70 13.76
N GLY A 221 -6.86 -8.76 14.09
CA GLY A 221 -8.33 -8.77 14.07
C GLY A 221 -8.97 -8.93 12.69
N GLN A 222 -8.21 -9.42 11.70
CA GLN A 222 -8.60 -9.53 10.29
C GLN A 222 -9.93 -10.29 10.09
N THR A 223 -10.23 -11.28 10.93
CA THR A 223 -11.49 -12.04 10.88
C THR A 223 -12.70 -11.16 11.21
N LYS A 224 -12.56 -10.19 12.12
CA LYS A 224 -13.62 -9.24 12.46
C LYS A 224 -13.79 -8.18 11.38
N ASP A 225 -12.69 -7.71 10.82
CA ASP A 225 -12.70 -6.70 9.75
C ASP A 225 -13.24 -7.30 8.44
N TYR A 226 -12.94 -8.57 8.15
CA TYR A 226 -13.59 -9.38 7.11
C TYR A 226 -15.12 -9.46 7.28
N GLN A 227 -15.58 -9.83 8.48
CA GLN A 227 -17.01 -9.88 8.79
C GLN A 227 -17.68 -8.50 8.70
N ARG A 228 -16.96 -7.44 9.07
CA ARG A 228 -17.42 -6.05 8.91
C ARG A 228 -17.56 -5.69 7.43
N ALA A 229 -16.54 -5.97 6.61
CA ALA A 229 -16.53 -5.73 5.18
C ALA A 229 -17.75 -6.35 4.47
N LEU A 230 -18.00 -7.65 4.70
CA LEU A 230 -19.14 -8.36 4.13
C LEU A 230 -20.51 -7.88 4.65
N ALA A 231 -20.54 -7.16 5.77
CA ALA A 231 -21.75 -6.58 6.35
C ALA A 231 -21.99 -5.11 5.94
N SER A 232 -20.93 -4.36 5.58
CA SER A 232 -20.99 -2.93 5.29
C SER A 232 -20.83 -2.57 3.81
N GLN A 233 -20.17 -3.41 3.01
CA GLN A 233 -19.88 -3.17 1.60
C GLN A 233 -20.64 -4.14 0.69
N SER A 234 -21.04 -3.69 -0.49
CA SER A 234 -21.66 -4.56 -1.49
C SER A 234 -20.59 -5.35 -2.27
N PRO A 235 -20.96 -6.48 -2.91
CA PRO A 235 -20.06 -7.23 -3.79
C PRO A 235 -19.37 -6.34 -4.84
N GLU A 236 -20.13 -5.40 -5.43
CA GLU A 236 -19.64 -4.46 -6.43
C GLU A 236 -18.67 -3.44 -5.81
N SER A 237 -18.95 -2.93 -4.61
CA SER A 237 -18.03 -2.04 -3.89
C SER A 237 -16.70 -2.71 -3.53
N LEU A 238 -16.72 -3.99 -3.16
CA LEU A 238 -15.51 -4.78 -2.93
C LEU A 238 -14.76 -5.00 -4.25
N ARG A 239 -15.46 -5.36 -5.32
CA ARG A 239 -14.89 -5.50 -6.66
C ARG A 239 -14.17 -4.23 -7.12
N ASP A 240 -14.82 -3.08 -6.98
CA ASP A 240 -14.26 -1.78 -7.38
C ASP A 240 -13.05 -1.40 -6.51
N ALA A 241 -13.08 -1.69 -5.20
CA ALA A 241 -11.94 -1.48 -4.30
C ALA A 241 -10.72 -2.34 -4.70
N PHE A 242 -10.92 -3.59 -5.13
CA PHE A 242 -9.83 -4.44 -5.63
C PHE A 242 -9.21 -3.90 -6.94
N TRP A 243 -10.04 -3.49 -7.89
CA TRP A 243 -9.58 -2.96 -9.18
C TRP A 243 -8.97 -1.55 -9.10
N SER A 244 -9.37 -0.76 -8.08
CA SER A 244 -8.70 0.46 -7.63
C SER A 244 -7.32 0.13 -7.05
N MET A 245 -7.27 -0.73 -6.03
CA MET A 245 -6.05 -1.15 -5.34
C MET A 245 -4.99 -1.74 -6.29
N SER A 246 -5.42 -2.44 -7.35
CA SER A 246 -4.55 -3.03 -8.37
C SER A 246 -3.74 -2.01 -9.17
N LYS A 247 -4.23 -0.78 -9.40
CA LYS A 247 -3.51 0.27 -10.16
C LYS A 247 -2.90 -0.26 -11.47
N HIS A 248 -1.57 -0.29 -11.56
CA HIS A 248 -0.76 -0.84 -12.67
C HIS A 248 -0.11 -2.20 -12.33
N ASP A 249 -0.31 -2.73 -11.13
CA ASP A 249 0.17 -4.07 -10.76
C ASP A 249 -0.55 -5.13 -11.62
N HIS A 250 0.15 -6.23 -11.93
CA HIS A 250 -0.50 -7.40 -12.52
C HIS A 250 -1.54 -7.97 -11.53
N PRO A 251 -2.81 -8.20 -11.90
CA PRO A 251 -3.85 -8.58 -10.94
C PRO A 251 -3.52 -9.87 -10.15
N ASP A 252 -2.92 -10.87 -10.81
CA ASP A 252 -2.43 -12.06 -10.11
C ASP A 252 -1.33 -11.77 -9.08
N ALA A 253 -0.42 -10.80 -9.34
CA ALA A 253 0.63 -10.46 -8.39
C ALA A 253 0.03 -9.95 -7.07
N LEU A 254 -1.07 -9.20 -7.14
CA LEU A 254 -1.78 -8.72 -5.96
C LEU A 254 -2.35 -9.88 -5.12
N LEU A 255 -3.05 -10.85 -5.74
CA LEU A 255 -3.55 -12.04 -5.03
C LEU A 255 -2.42 -12.93 -4.48
N LEU A 256 -1.34 -13.08 -5.26
CA LEU A 256 -0.19 -13.90 -4.88
C LEU A 256 0.52 -13.36 -3.63
N ARG A 257 0.51 -12.05 -3.36
CA ARG A 257 0.99 -11.48 -2.08
C ARG A 257 0.24 -12.06 -0.88
N PHE A 258 -1.09 -12.11 -0.95
CA PHE A 258 -1.94 -12.67 0.13
C PHE A 258 -1.76 -14.19 0.27
N LEU A 259 -1.67 -14.92 -0.84
CA LEU A 259 -1.41 -16.36 -0.83
C LEU A 259 -0.05 -16.69 -0.20
N ARG A 260 1.04 -16.01 -0.60
CA ARG A 260 2.36 -16.19 0.02
C ARG A 260 2.33 -15.86 1.51
N ALA A 261 1.74 -14.72 1.89
CA ALA A 261 1.61 -14.27 3.29
C ALA A 261 0.75 -15.20 4.18
N ARG A 262 -0.06 -16.07 3.58
CA ARG A 262 -0.87 -17.08 4.28
C ARG A 262 -0.49 -18.52 3.90
N LYS A 263 0.77 -18.72 3.47
CA LYS A 263 1.36 -20.05 3.22
C LYS A 263 0.52 -20.92 2.25
N TRP A 264 -0.11 -20.26 1.28
CA TRP A 264 -1.03 -20.83 0.28
C TRP A 264 -2.36 -21.37 0.83
N ASP A 265 -2.75 -21.01 2.06
CA ASP A 265 -4.14 -21.15 2.52
C ASP A 265 -5.02 -20.09 1.85
N VAL A 266 -5.90 -20.55 0.95
CA VAL A 266 -6.79 -19.70 0.16
C VAL A 266 -7.84 -18.98 1.03
N GLN A 267 -8.34 -19.62 2.09
CA GLN A 267 -9.37 -19.02 2.94
C GLN A 267 -8.79 -17.95 3.85
N ALA A 268 -7.62 -18.21 4.44
CA ALA A 268 -6.90 -17.21 5.22
C ALA A 268 -6.40 -16.04 4.35
N ALA A 269 -5.97 -16.31 3.11
CA ALA A 269 -5.62 -15.27 2.14
C ALA A 269 -6.83 -14.40 1.76
N LEU A 270 -8.00 -15.00 1.51
CA LEU A 270 -9.24 -14.29 1.21
C LEU A 270 -9.68 -13.39 2.38
N VAL A 271 -9.65 -13.91 3.60
CA VAL A 271 -9.96 -13.14 4.83
C VAL A 271 -9.03 -11.93 4.96
N MET A 272 -7.73 -12.13 4.82
CA MET A 272 -6.73 -11.06 4.89
C MET A 272 -6.95 -10.00 3.79
N MET A 273 -7.22 -10.41 2.55
CA MET A 273 -7.42 -9.51 1.42
C MET A 273 -8.66 -8.63 1.60
N ILE A 274 -9.80 -9.22 1.93
CA ILE A 274 -11.06 -8.48 2.10
C ILE A 274 -11.00 -7.57 3.34
N ALA A 275 -10.34 -7.99 4.43
CA ALA A 275 -10.05 -7.13 5.57
C ALA A 275 -9.15 -5.93 5.20
N THR A 276 -8.11 -6.17 4.39
CA THR A 276 -7.23 -5.12 3.84
C THR A 276 -8.03 -4.12 2.99
N MET A 277 -8.91 -4.60 2.12
CA MET A 277 -9.75 -3.76 1.28
C MET A 277 -10.70 -2.89 2.10
N HIS A 278 -11.29 -3.43 3.17
CA HIS A 278 -12.09 -2.64 4.11
C HIS A 278 -11.25 -1.54 4.76
N TRP A 279 -10.13 -1.89 5.41
CA TRP A 279 -9.21 -0.91 6.01
C TRP A 279 -8.79 0.19 5.01
N ARG A 280 -8.47 -0.20 3.76
CA ARG A 280 -8.07 0.72 2.69
C ARG A 280 -9.17 1.71 2.29
N SER A 281 -10.43 1.25 2.24
CA SER A 281 -11.57 2.01 1.69
C SER A 281 -12.49 2.67 2.72
N THR A 282 -12.43 2.27 4.00
CA THR A 282 -13.35 2.77 5.04
C THR A 282 -12.65 3.28 6.31
N GLU A 283 -11.39 2.92 6.55
CA GLU A 283 -10.65 3.34 7.76
C GLU A 283 -9.56 4.36 7.42
N MET A 284 -8.72 4.09 6.41
CA MET A 284 -7.62 4.99 6.01
C MET A 284 -7.89 5.87 4.81
N HIS A 285 -8.95 5.58 4.04
CA HIS A 285 -9.32 6.33 2.83
C HIS A 285 -8.13 6.55 1.86
N VAL A 286 -7.49 5.45 1.47
CA VAL A 286 -6.21 5.51 0.75
C VAL A 286 -6.37 6.07 -0.67
N ASP A 287 -7.40 5.60 -1.38
CA ASP A 287 -7.63 5.98 -2.79
C ASP A 287 -8.55 7.21 -2.91
N ASP A 288 -9.51 7.39 -2.00
CA ASP A 288 -10.54 8.43 -2.02
C ASP A 288 -10.21 9.68 -1.18
N ASP A 289 -9.13 9.64 -0.39
CA ASP A 289 -8.58 10.81 0.30
C ASP A 289 -7.07 10.92 0.07
N ILE A 290 -6.24 10.02 0.61
CA ILE A 290 -4.77 10.19 0.67
C ILE A 290 -4.13 10.41 -0.71
N MET A 291 -4.39 9.50 -1.68
CA MET A 291 -3.72 9.54 -2.98
C MET A 291 -4.37 10.48 -4.01
N VAL A 292 -5.66 10.78 -3.86
CA VAL A 292 -6.37 11.72 -4.74
C VAL A 292 -6.15 13.19 -4.33
N ASN A 293 -5.94 13.46 -3.04
CA ASN A 293 -5.68 14.81 -2.52
C ASN A 293 -4.17 15.13 -2.50
N GLY A 294 -3.34 14.17 -2.06
CA GLY A 294 -1.89 14.27 -2.07
C GLY A 294 -1.30 15.53 -1.41
N GLU A 295 -0.15 15.97 -1.91
CA GLU A 295 0.63 17.05 -1.31
C GLU A 295 0.02 18.44 -1.54
N GLU A 296 -0.60 18.67 -2.71
CA GLU A 296 -1.20 19.97 -3.05
C GLU A 296 -2.40 20.29 -2.15
N ALA A 297 -3.21 19.29 -1.80
CA ALA A 297 -4.30 19.46 -0.84
C ALA A 297 -3.76 19.73 0.57
N ALA A 298 -2.76 18.98 1.05
CA ALA A 298 -2.13 19.24 2.34
C ALA A 298 -1.52 20.66 2.43
N LEU A 299 -0.96 21.17 1.32
CA LEU A 299 -0.50 22.57 1.22
C LEU A 299 -1.64 23.60 1.27
N LYS A 300 -2.82 23.28 0.73
CA LYS A 300 -4.03 24.12 0.84
C LYS A 300 -4.59 24.08 2.25
N GLU A 301 -4.66 22.89 2.86
CA GLU A 301 -5.07 22.66 4.25
C GLU A 301 -4.17 23.41 5.23
N SER A 302 -2.84 23.41 5.05
CA SER A 302 -1.89 24.15 5.90
C SER A 302 -2.12 25.68 5.91
N LYS A 303 -2.94 26.19 4.98
CA LYS A 303 -3.37 27.59 4.86
C LYS A 303 -4.85 27.80 5.23
N SER A 304 -5.57 26.76 5.68
CA SER A 304 -6.98 26.81 6.04
C SER A 304 -7.24 27.71 7.26
N ALA A 305 -8.43 28.32 7.29
CA ALA A 305 -8.95 29.04 8.45
C ALA A 305 -9.48 28.09 9.54
N ASN A 306 -9.75 26.82 9.22
CA ASN A 306 -10.09 25.80 10.21
C ASN A 306 -8.81 25.30 10.88
N ALA A 307 -8.70 25.49 12.19
CA ALA A 307 -7.50 25.11 12.95
C ALA A 307 -7.18 23.61 12.92
N ALA A 308 -8.18 22.73 12.73
CA ALA A 308 -7.96 21.29 12.66
C ALA A 308 -7.35 20.88 11.30
N GLU A 309 -7.97 21.31 10.19
CA GLU A 309 -7.43 21.14 8.83
C GLU A 309 -6.03 21.76 8.73
N LYS A 310 -5.86 22.97 9.27
CA LYS A 310 -4.57 23.66 9.28
C LYS A 310 -3.50 22.84 9.98
N LYS A 311 -3.80 22.24 11.13
CA LYS A 311 -2.82 21.42 11.86
C LYS A 311 -2.46 20.16 11.07
N GLU A 312 -3.44 19.45 10.51
CA GLU A 312 -3.17 18.20 9.75
C GLU A 312 -2.34 18.48 8.49
N GLY A 313 -2.64 19.56 7.76
CA GLY A 313 -1.87 20.02 6.60
C GLY A 313 -0.47 20.53 6.97
N ASP A 314 -0.34 21.33 8.04
CA ASP A 314 0.97 21.75 8.57
C ASP A 314 1.82 20.54 8.97
N ASP A 315 1.25 19.57 9.70
CA ASP A 315 1.94 18.35 10.16
C ASP A 315 2.39 17.47 8.98
N PHE A 316 1.55 17.29 7.95
CA PHE A 316 1.87 16.47 6.78
C PHE A 316 2.97 17.12 5.94
N MET A 317 2.81 18.41 5.63
CA MET A 317 3.79 19.17 4.85
C MET A 317 5.11 19.33 5.60
N ALA A 318 5.12 19.42 6.93
CA ALA A 318 6.35 19.46 7.71
C ALA A 318 7.18 18.18 7.54
N GLN A 319 6.55 17.01 7.54
CA GLN A 319 7.22 15.71 7.38
C GLN A 319 7.88 15.57 6.00
N LEU A 320 7.19 16.02 4.94
CA LEU A 320 7.74 16.13 3.59
C LEU A 320 8.91 17.12 3.55
N ARG A 321 8.69 18.39 3.93
CA ARG A 321 9.70 19.46 3.87
C ARG A 321 11.00 19.13 4.60
N MET A 322 10.91 18.45 5.75
CA MET A 322 12.11 18.04 6.51
C MET A 322 12.77 16.75 5.98
N GLY A 323 12.17 16.06 5.00
CA GLY A 323 12.61 14.76 4.52
C GLY A 323 12.66 13.75 5.66
N LYS A 324 11.56 13.60 6.41
CA LYS A 324 11.45 12.68 7.54
C LYS A 324 11.52 11.23 7.08
N SER A 325 10.78 10.94 6.00
CA SER A 325 10.90 9.74 5.18
C SER A 325 10.88 10.15 3.71
N PHE A 326 11.68 9.53 2.86
CA PHE A 326 11.69 9.81 1.42
C PHE A 326 12.20 8.62 0.59
N LEU A 327 11.84 8.59 -0.69
CA LEU A 327 12.26 7.55 -1.63
C LEU A 327 13.43 8.08 -2.45
N HIS A 328 14.53 7.32 -2.55
CA HIS A 328 15.68 7.69 -3.37
C HIS A 328 16.56 6.48 -3.68
N GLY A 329 16.98 6.33 -4.94
CA GLY A 329 17.80 5.20 -5.38
C GLY A 329 17.13 3.82 -5.24
N ALA A 330 17.93 2.79 -5.46
CA ALA A 330 17.51 1.39 -5.29
C ALA A 330 18.60 0.54 -4.61
N ASP A 331 18.18 -0.56 -3.99
CA ASP A 331 19.10 -1.57 -3.48
C ASP A 331 19.69 -2.42 -4.63
N LYS A 332 20.63 -3.31 -4.32
CA LYS A 332 21.27 -4.18 -5.34
C LYS A 332 20.32 -5.16 -6.03
N ASP A 333 19.16 -5.44 -5.42
CA ASP A 333 18.10 -6.25 -6.03
C ASP A 333 17.11 -5.40 -6.84
N GLY A 334 17.37 -4.09 -6.99
CA GLY A 334 16.56 -3.13 -7.74
C GLY A 334 15.34 -2.62 -6.96
N ARG A 335 15.22 -2.88 -5.65
CA ARG A 335 14.09 -2.40 -4.84
C ARG A 335 14.21 -0.90 -4.57
N PRO A 336 13.14 -0.09 -4.77
CA PRO A 336 13.16 1.31 -4.37
C PRO A 336 13.47 1.44 -2.88
N CYS A 337 14.41 2.33 -2.53
CA CYS A 337 14.83 2.57 -1.15
C CYS A 337 14.03 3.71 -0.51
N CYS A 338 13.38 3.43 0.62
CA CYS A 338 12.73 4.41 1.49
C CYS A 338 13.64 4.72 2.69
N TRP A 339 14.21 5.91 2.72
CA TRP A 339 15.10 6.40 3.77
C TRP A 339 14.28 7.10 4.85
N VAL A 340 14.46 6.70 6.11
CA VAL A 340 13.75 7.23 7.29
C VAL A 340 14.78 7.81 8.26
N ARG A 341 14.77 9.13 8.46
CA ARG A 341 15.74 9.83 9.31
C ARG A 341 15.20 9.96 10.73
N VAL A 342 15.49 8.97 11.58
CA VAL A 342 14.82 8.81 12.87
C VAL A 342 15.11 9.97 13.83
N LYS A 343 16.28 10.62 13.73
CA LYS A 343 16.62 11.83 14.48
C LYS A 343 15.65 13.02 14.28
N LEU A 344 14.88 13.02 13.19
CA LEU A 344 13.88 14.05 12.89
C LEU A 344 12.50 13.78 13.53
N HIS A 345 12.25 12.55 14.03
CA HIS A 345 11.02 12.26 14.76
C HIS A 345 11.13 12.76 16.21
N LYS A 346 10.10 13.44 16.71
CA LYS A 346 9.88 13.63 18.15
C LYS A 346 8.41 13.37 18.48
N GLN A 347 8.17 12.65 19.57
CA GLN A 347 6.81 12.26 19.97
C GLN A 347 5.93 13.50 20.22
N GLY A 348 4.75 13.52 19.60
CA GLY A 348 3.74 14.56 19.78
C GLY A 348 3.93 15.86 18.98
N GLU A 349 4.95 15.97 18.13
CA GLU A 349 5.06 17.12 17.19
C GLU A 349 3.98 17.06 16.10
N GLN A 350 3.75 15.88 15.53
CA GLN A 350 2.66 15.60 14.58
C GLN A 350 1.54 14.80 15.26
N SER A 351 0.31 14.91 14.75
CA SER A 351 -0.81 14.07 15.16
C SER A 351 -0.60 12.61 14.70
N GLU A 352 -1.19 11.66 15.42
CA GLU A 352 -1.17 10.24 15.04
C GLU A 352 -1.75 10.04 13.63
N ARG A 353 -2.89 10.68 13.34
CA ARG A 353 -3.51 10.66 12.00
C ARG A 353 -2.56 11.18 10.90
N SER A 354 -1.84 12.28 11.13
CA SER A 354 -0.92 12.83 10.15
C SER A 354 0.34 11.95 9.95
N LEU A 355 0.84 11.30 11.02
CA LEU A 355 1.91 10.30 10.93
C LEU A 355 1.46 9.06 10.12
N GLU A 356 0.26 8.55 10.39
CA GLU A 356 -0.30 7.39 9.69
C GLU A 356 -0.57 7.69 8.21
N ARG A 357 -1.18 8.85 7.91
CA ARG A 357 -1.41 9.33 6.53
C ARG A 357 -0.10 9.49 5.76
N PHE A 358 0.90 10.13 6.35
CA PHE A 358 2.23 10.29 5.73
C PHE A 358 2.92 8.95 5.49
N THR A 359 2.80 8.00 6.42
CA THR A 359 3.32 6.64 6.28
C THR A 359 2.65 5.90 5.11
N VAL A 360 1.32 5.91 5.03
CA VAL A 360 0.58 5.26 3.94
C VAL A 360 0.83 5.95 2.59
N TYR A 361 0.88 7.28 2.56
CA TYR A 361 1.27 8.06 1.38
C TYR A 361 2.64 7.64 0.86
N THR A 362 3.63 7.49 1.75
CA THR A 362 4.99 7.05 1.40
C THR A 362 4.99 5.62 0.84
N ILE A 363 4.25 4.69 1.45
CA ILE A 363 4.12 3.30 0.97
C ILE A 363 3.47 3.26 -0.42
N GLU A 364 2.36 3.98 -0.62
CA GLU A 364 1.63 4.01 -1.89
C GLU A 364 2.42 4.72 -3.00
N THR A 365 3.25 5.69 -2.65
CA THR A 365 4.17 6.34 -3.59
C THR A 365 5.34 5.41 -3.95
N ALA A 366 5.85 4.62 -3.00
CA ALA A 366 6.84 3.58 -3.27
C ALA A 366 6.31 2.50 -4.23
N ARG A 367 5.03 2.13 -4.10
CA ARG A 367 4.36 1.23 -5.06
C ARG A 367 4.38 1.76 -6.49
N MET A 368 4.34 3.07 -6.72
CA MET A 368 4.45 3.67 -8.06
C MET A 368 5.84 3.48 -8.70
N MET A 369 6.85 3.11 -7.91
CA MET A 369 8.23 2.85 -8.34
C MET A 369 8.53 1.34 -8.54
N LEU A 370 7.58 0.44 -8.31
CA LEU A 370 7.81 -1.00 -8.51
C LEU A 370 7.72 -1.37 -9.99
N ARG A 371 8.69 -2.14 -10.50
CA ARG A 371 8.75 -2.61 -11.89
C ARG A 371 9.13 -4.08 -11.90
N PRO A 372 8.36 -4.99 -12.55
CA PRO A 372 8.73 -6.41 -12.65
C PRO A 372 10.19 -6.60 -13.13
N PRO A 373 10.97 -7.50 -12.53
CA PRO A 373 10.58 -8.52 -11.55
C PRO A 373 10.43 -8.03 -10.08
N VAL A 374 10.76 -6.76 -9.80
CA VAL A 374 10.77 -6.18 -8.46
C VAL A 374 9.34 -5.86 -7.98
N ASP A 375 8.90 -6.58 -6.94
CA ASP A 375 7.59 -6.39 -6.30
C ASP A 375 7.68 -5.91 -4.84
N THR A 376 8.87 -5.56 -4.34
CA THR A 376 9.11 -5.16 -2.94
C THR A 376 9.98 -3.90 -2.84
N ALA A 377 9.87 -3.18 -1.71
CA ALA A 377 10.71 -2.03 -1.37
C ALA A 377 11.66 -2.34 -0.20
N THR A 378 12.75 -1.57 -0.08
CA THR A 378 13.69 -1.64 1.04
C THR A 378 13.59 -0.38 1.89
N ILE A 379 13.52 -0.54 3.22
CA ILE A 379 13.43 0.59 4.17
C ILE A 379 14.77 0.74 4.90
N VAL A 380 15.34 1.94 4.91
CA VAL A 380 16.55 2.26 5.67
C VAL A 380 16.22 3.20 6.81
N PHE A 381 16.33 2.73 8.05
CA PHE A 381 16.24 3.57 9.23
C PHE A 381 17.64 4.12 9.56
N ASP A 382 17.87 5.40 9.25
CA ASP A 382 19.05 6.13 9.71
C ASP A 382 18.87 6.48 11.19
N MET A 383 19.63 5.79 12.04
CA MET A 383 19.69 5.98 13.49
C MET A 383 20.86 6.88 13.91
N THR A 384 21.59 7.48 12.96
CA THR A 384 22.61 8.50 13.29
C THR A 384 21.98 9.60 14.14
N ASP A 385 22.66 10.03 15.20
CA ASP A 385 22.17 11.00 16.20
C ASP A 385 20.88 10.59 16.95
N PHE A 386 20.46 9.32 16.92
CA PHE A 386 19.29 8.85 17.66
C PHE A 386 19.43 9.04 19.18
N SER A 387 18.35 9.53 19.78
CA SER A 387 18.19 9.64 21.23
C SER A 387 16.84 9.08 21.70
N MET A 388 16.68 8.89 23.01
CA MET A 388 15.39 8.46 23.57
C MET A 388 14.24 9.47 23.32
N ALA A 389 14.52 10.74 23.00
CA ALA A 389 13.50 11.71 22.61
C ALA A 389 12.89 11.42 21.21
N ASN A 390 13.57 10.61 20.40
CA ASN A 390 13.11 10.19 19.08
C ASN A 390 12.30 8.88 19.11
N MET A 391 12.30 8.17 20.24
CA MET A 391 11.62 6.88 20.35
C MET A 391 10.12 7.05 20.56
N ASP A 392 9.33 6.64 19.56
CA ASP A 392 7.87 6.58 19.66
C ASP A 392 7.36 5.22 19.16
N TYR A 393 6.62 4.51 20.02
CA TYR A 393 6.10 3.19 19.71
C TYR A 393 4.82 3.20 18.88
N THR A 394 4.11 4.34 18.81
CA THR A 394 2.87 4.47 18.03
C THR A 394 3.13 4.29 16.52
N PRO A 395 3.97 5.11 15.85
CA PRO A 395 4.25 4.93 14.42
C PRO A 395 4.95 3.59 14.13
N VAL A 396 5.76 3.06 15.05
CA VAL A 396 6.36 1.71 14.92
C VAL A 396 5.27 0.64 14.84
N LYS A 397 4.31 0.63 15.76
CA LYS A 397 3.20 -0.34 15.73
C LYS A 397 2.32 -0.18 14.50
N PHE A 398 2.11 1.04 14.02
CA PHE A 398 1.38 1.29 12.78
C PHE A 398 2.12 0.74 11.55
N MET A 399 3.44 0.95 11.44
CA MET A 399 4.26 0.37 10.37
C MET A 399 4.24 -1.17 10.42
N ILE A 400 4.28 -1.77 11.61
CA ILE A 400 4.13 -3.22 11.79
C ILE A 400 2.77 -3.69 11.26
N LYS A 401 1.66 -3.06 11.69
CA LYS A 401 0.31 -3.38 11.16
C LYS A 401 0.27 -3.22 9.63
N CYS A 402 0.88 -2.18 9.08
CA CYS A 402 0.95 -1.99 7.63
C CYS A 402 1.58 -3.18 6.92
N PHE A 403 2.80 -3.60 7.27
CA PHE A 403 3.49 -4.67 6.53
C PHE A 403 3.03 -6.09 6.87
N GLU A 404 2.46 -6.33 8.05
CA GLU A 404 1.94 -7.65 8.45
C GLU A 404 0.48 -7.89 8.06
N ALA A 405 -0.34 -6.83 7.97
CA ALA A 405 -1.78 -6.94 7.72
C ALA A 405 -2.23 -6.39 6.37
N ASN A 406 -1.77 -5.19 5.99
CA ASN A 406 -2.41 -4.40 4.92
C ASN A 406 -1.59 -4.32 3.62
N TYR A 407 -0.27 -4.54 3.72
CA TYR A 407 0.68 -4.57 2.62
C TYR A 407 1.54 -5.85 2.71
N PRO A 408 0.91 -7.04 2.73
CA PRO A 408 1.65 -8.30 2.77
C PRO A 408 2.67 -8.36 1.63
N GLU A 409 3.81 -8.99 1.90
CA GLU A 409 4.79 -9.32 0.87
C GLU A 409 5.27 -8.12 0.04
N SER A 410 5.17 -6.90 0.60
CA SER A 410 5.60 -5.64 -0.04
C SER A 410 6.94 -5.13 0.48
N LEU A 411 7.41 -5.69 1.61
CA LEU A 411 8.69 -5.39 2.24
C LEU A 411 9.74 -6.43 1.85
N GLY A 412 10.86 -5.96 1.29
CA GLY A 412 12.05 -6.76 0.95
C GLY A 412 12.99 -6.85 2.14
N SER A 413 13.67 -5.75 2.43
CA SER A 413 14.61 -5.61 3.56
C SER A 413 14.33 -4.37 4.41
N VAL A 414 14.69 -4.43 5.68
CA VAL A 414 14.75 -3.31 6.61
C VAL A 414 16.18 -3.18 7.12
N LEU A 415 16.85 -2.09 6.78
CA LEU A 415 18.23 -1.82 7.14
C LEU A 415 18.24 -0.80 8.29
N VAL A 416 18.68 -1.21 9.47
CA VAL A 416 18.80 -0.32 10.64
C VAL A 416 20.24 0.15 10.73
N TYR A 417 20.50 1.36 10.24
CA TYR A 417 21.84 1.91 10.08
C TYR A 417 22.27 2.76 11.29
N LYS A 418 23.49 2.53 11.80
CA LYS A 418 24.10 3.26 12.94
C LYS A 418 23.26 3.26 14.23
N ALA A 419 22.55 2.16 14.51
CA ALA A 419 21.79 2.00 15.76
C ALA A 419 22.71 2.12 17.00
N PRO A 420 22.47 3.06 17.93
CA PRO A 420 23.27 3.16 19.15
C PRO A 420 22.99 1.98 20.08
N TRP A 421 23.95 1.62 20.94
CA TRP A 421 23.89 0.41 21.79
C TRP A 421 22.58 0.27 22.60
N ILE A 422 22.01 1.38 23.06
CA ILE A 422 20.73 1.40 23.81
C ILE A 422 19.55 0.85 22.99
N PHE A 423 19.62 0.96 21.66
CA PHE A 423 18.60 0.43 20.76
C PHE A 423 18.49 -1.09 20.79
N GLN A 424 19.50 -1.83 21.27
CA GLN A 424 19.38 -3.29 21.43
C GLN A 424 18.27 -3.68 22.42
N GLY A 425 18.07 -2.89 23.48
CA GLY A 425 16.94 -3.08 24.41
C GLY A 425 15.59 -2.76 23.77
N ILE A 426 15.53 -1.72 22.93
CA ILE A 426 14.33 -1.31 22.17
C ILE A 426 13.98 -2.37 21.12
N TRP A 427 14.98 -2.85 20.37
CA TRP A 427 14.84 -3.90 19.38
C TRP A 427 14.30 -5.19 19.98
N LYS A 428 14.76 -5.58 21.18
CA LYS A 428 14.20 -6.74 21.89
C LYS A 428 12.69 -6.62 22.15
N ILE A 429 12.19 -5.40 22.38
CA ILE A 429 10.75 -5.12 22.54
C ILE A 429 10.05 -5.17 21.18
N ILE A 430 10.57 -4.47 20.16
CA ILE A 430 9.99 -4.40 18.80
C ILE A 430 9.94 -5.79 18.16
N ARG A 431 11.00 -6.58 18.26
CA ARG A 431 11.07 -7.97 17.76
C ARG A 431 10.04 -8.88 18.41
N GLY A 432 9.63 -8.61 19.66
CA GLY A 432 8.53 -9.30 20.32
C GLY A 432 7.13 -8.91 19.81
N TRP A 433 7.03 -7.89 18.95
CA TRP A 433 5.80 -7.49 18.26
C TRP A 433 5.76 -7.91 16.80
N LEU A 434 6.90 -8.27 16.21
CA LEU A 434 7.02 -8.69 14.83
C LEU A 434 6.67 -10.18 14.66
N ASP A 435 6.02 -10.53 13.57
CA ASP A 435 5.99 -11.92 13.11
C ASP A 435 7.39 -12.37 12.65
N PRO A 436 7.69 -13.69 12.64
CA PRO A 436 9.03 -14.19 12.31
C PRO A 436 9.52 -13.84 10.90
N VAL A 437 8.62 -13.68 9.92
CA VAL A 437 8.97 -13.36 8.52
C VAL A 437 9.38 -11.89 8.41
N VAL A 438 8.63 -10.95 8.99
CA VAL A 438 9.04 -9.54 9.00
C VAL A 438 10.27 -9.34 9.90
N ALA A 439 10.36 -10.01 11.05
CA ALA A 439 11.56 -9.96 11.89
C ALA A 439 12.82 -10.47 11.18
N GLY A 440 12.69 -11.48 10.30
CA GLY A 440 13.78 -12.02 9.49
C GLY A 440 14.28 -11.10 8.38
N LYS A 441 13.52 -10.06 8.03
CA LYS A 441 13.90 -9.03 7.04
C LYS A 441 14.66 -7.85 7.65
N VAL A 442 14.90 -7.85 8.96
CA VAL A 442 15.59 -6.75 9.67
C VAL A 442 17.08 -7.04 9.80
N HIS A 443 17.90 -6.21 9.14
CA HIS A 443 19.35 -6.26 9.14
C HIS A 443 19.91 -5.04 9.88
N PHE A 444 20.97 -5.22 10.66
CA PHE A 444 21.64 -4.14 11.38
C PHE A 444 22.98 -3.84 10.72
N ALA A 445 23.24 -2.57 10.43
CA ALA A 445 24.50 -2.09 9.88
C ALA A 445 25.04 -0.97 10.77
N SER A 446 26.13 -1.22 11.47
CA SER A 446 26.89 -0.24 12.25
C SER A 446 27.85 0.56 11.38
N GLN A 447 28.41 -0.06 10.33
CA GLN A 447 29.39 0.54 9.42
C GLN A 447 28.86 0.69 7.99
N LEU A 448 29.47 1.59 7.21
CA LEU A 448 29.12 1.80 5.80
C LEU A 448 29.24 0.51 4.99
N ASP A 449 30.25 -0.30 5.27
CA ASP A 449 30.57 -1.53 4.53
C ASP A 449 29.44 -2.56 4.63
N GLU A 450 28.88 -2.74 5.83
CA GLU A 450 27.71 -3.60 6.10
C GLU A 450 26.45 -3.06 5.40
N LEU A 451 26.22 -1.74 5.41
CA LEU A 451 25.12 -1.13 4.62
C LEU A 451 25.35 -1.34 3.10
N SER A 452 26.61 -1.34 2.69
CA SER A 452 27.05 -1.51 1.30
C SER A 452 26.93 -2.95 0.80
N GLU A 453 26.60 -3.92 1.66
CA GLU A 453 26.19 -5.26 1.25
C GLU A 453 24.85 -5.22 0.50
N PHE A 454 23.94 -4.33 0.91
CA PHE A 454 22.58 -4.21 0.38
C PHE A 454 22.44 -3.10 -0.68
N ILE A 455 23.06 -1.94 -0.48
CA ILE A 455 22.93 -0.76 -1.36
C ILE A 455 24.31 -0.42 -1.96
N PRO A 456 24.45 -0.09 -3.27
CA PRO A 456 25.73 0.32 -3.82
C PRO A 456 26.30 1.57 -3.12
N ARG A 457 27.60 1.65 -2.82
CA ARG A 457 28.24 2.83 -2.19
C ARG A 457 27.96 4.15 -2.94
N SER A 458 27.89 4.06 -4.27
CA SER A 458 27.55 5.15 -5.19
C SER A 458 26.09 5.62 -5.15
N GLN A 459 25.22 4.89 -4.43
CA GLN A 459 23.80 5.21 -4.16
C GLN A 459 23.54 5.41 -2.65
N ILE A 460 24.59 5.50 -1.83
CA ILE A 460 24.50 5.88 -0.42
C ILE A 460 24.93 7.34 -0.33
N MET A 461 24.05 8.20 0.18
CA MET A 461 24.32 9.63 0.32
C MET A 461 25.55 9.91 1.19
N LYS A 462 26.34 10.92 0.82
CA LYS A 462 27.48 11.42 1.61
C LYS A 462 27.14 11.77 3.05
N GLU A 463 25.89 12.18 3.36
CA GLU A 463 25.48 12.46 4.75
C GLU A 463 25.48 11.22 5.66
N MET A 464 25.41 10.02 5.08
CA MET A 464 25.57 8.75 5.80
C MET A 464 26.99 8.16 5.69
N GLY A 465 27.84 8.74 4.83
CA GLY A 465 29.23 8.34 4.61
C GLY A 465 29.51 7.68 3.25
N GLY A 466 28.49 7.49 2.41
CA GLY A 466 28.65 6.94 1.06
C GLY A 466 29.23 7.94 0.05
N GLU A 467 29.23 7.55 -1.22
CA GLU A 467 29.88 8.31 -2.29
C GLU A 467 28.92 9.30 -2.99
N GLU A 468 27.61 9.11 -2.83
CA GLU A 468 26.62 9.85 -3.61
C GLU A 468 26.49 11.32 -3.18
N ASP A 469 26.74 12.25 -4.11
CA ASP A 469 26.66 13.69 -3.88
C ASP A 469 25.24 14.26 -4.03
N TRP A 470 24.28 13.61 -3.36
CA TRP A 470 22.88 13.99 -3.34
C TRP A 470 22.44 14.41 -1.94
N ARG A 471 21.44 15.29 -1.88
CA ARG A 471 20.80 15.75 -0.65
C ARG A 471 19.30 15.88 -0.89
N TYR A 472 18.52 15.53 0.13
CA TYR A 472 17.08 15.70 0.08
C TYR A 472 16.69 17.18 -0.01
N GLU A 473 16.05 17.56 -1.10
CA GLU A 473 15.44 18.88 -1.31
C GLU A 473 13.95 18.69 -1.65
N TYR A 474 13.07 19.30 -0.86
CA TYR A 474 11.63 19.25 -1.12
C TYR A 474 11.22 20.31 -2.14
N VAL A 475 10.66 19.89 -3.27
CA VAL A 475 10.04 20.75 -4.27
C VAL A 475 8.55 20.89 -3.93
N GLU A 476 8.10 22.09 -3.59
CA GLU A 476 6.67 22.37 -3.31
C GLU A 476 5.76 22.05 -4.51
N PRO A 477 4.49 21.68 -4.27
CA PRO A 477 3.44 21.64 -5.29
C PRO A 477 3.33 22.96 -6.05
N ARG A 478 3.18 22.87 -7.37
CA ARG A 478 3.00 24.00 -8.30
C ARG A 478 1.50 24.29 -8.46
N ASP A 479 1.15 25.58 -8.52
CA ASP A 479 -0.24 25.99 -8.73
C ASP A 479 -0.82 25.37 -10.02
N GLY A 480 -1.87 24.56 -9.86
CA GLY A 480 -2.57 23.92 -10.98
C GLY A 480 -1.95 22.62 -11.49
N GLU A 481 -0.96 22.02 -10.82
CA GLU A 481 -0.35 20.76 -11.30
C GLU A 481 -1.33 19.58 -11.39
N ASN A 482 -2.38 19.60 -10.58
CA ASN A 482 -3.46 18.61 -10.57
C ASN A 482 -4.70 19.03 -11.39
N GLN A 483 -4.62 20.11 -12.20
CA GLN A 483 -5.77 20.64 -12.95
C GLN A 483 -6.44 19.60 -13.86
N ARG A 484 -5.65 18.66 -14.41
CA ARG A 484 -6.14 17.54 -15.22
C ARG A 484 -7.15 16.65 -14.49
N MET A 485 -7.06 16.53 -13.16
CA MET A 485 -8.00 15.72 -12.36
C MET A 485 -9.44 16.26 -12.37
N LEU A 486 -9.64 17.52 -12.81
CA LEU A 486 -10.94 18.15 -12.99
C LEU A 486 -11.55 17.87 -14.39
N GLU A 487 -10.81 17.27 -15.31
CA GLU A 487 -11.26 16.94 -16.67
C GLU A 487 -12.07 15.64 -16.68
N ALA A 488 -13.39 15.75 -16.49
CA ALA A 488 -14.29 14.60 -16.44
C ALA A 488 -14.27 13.74 -17.73
N GLY A 489 -14.26 14.36 -18.92
CA GLY A 489 -14.38 13.64 -20.20
C GLY A 489 -13.28 12.58 -20.45
N PRO A 490 -11.99 12.97 -20.49
CA PRO A 490 -10.89 12.02 -20.67
C PRO A 490 -10.82 10.96 -19.55
N LYS A 491 -11.15 11.36 -18.31
CA LYS A 491 -11.21 10.47 -17.15
C LYS A 491 -12.28 9.38 -17.31
N GLU A 492 -13.51 9.77 -17.63
CA GLU A 492 -14.64 8.85 -17.85
C GLU A 492 -14.38 7.90 -19.03
N GLU A 493 -13.74 8.38 -20.09
CA GLU A 493 -13.31 7.57 -21.24
C GLU A 493 -12.33 6.47 -20.82
N LEU A 494 -11.25 6.84 -20.13
CA LEU A 494 -10.22 5.91 -19.67
C LEU A 494 -10.74 4.94 -18.61
N GLN A 495 -11.67 5.38 -17.75
CA GLN A 495 -12.37 4.52 -16.78
C GLN A 495 -13.33 3.54 -17.46
N ARG A 496 -13.98 3.91 -18.57
CA ARG A 496 -14.80 2.99 -19.36
C ARG A 496 -13.95 1.93 -20.04
N GLU A 497 -12.86 2.34 -20.69
CA GLU A 497 -11.85 1.43 -21.27
C GLU A 497 -11.31 0.46 -20.20
N ARG A 498 -11.00 0.96 -19.00
CA ARG A 498 -10.56 0.13 -17.86
C ARG A 498 -11.63 -0.88 -17.45
N THR A 499 -12.90 -0.45 -17.39
CA THR A 499 -14.03 -1.31 -17.01
C THR A 499 -14.24 -2.46 -18.00
N GLU A 500 -14.03 -2.20 -19.29
CA GLU A 500 -14.08 -3.23 -20.34
C GLU A 500 -12.91 -4.21 -20.23
N LEU A 501 -11.67 -3.71 -20.05
CA LEU A 501 -10.49 -4.53 -19.81
C LEU A 501 -10.64 -5.42 -18.56
N VAL A 502 -11.21 -4.89 -17.47
CA VAL A 502 -11.50 -5.65 -16.26
C VAL A 502 -12.49 -6.78 -16.55
N ARG A 503 -13.59 -6.53 -17.27
CA ARG A 503 -14.57 -7.57 -17.63
C ARG A 503 -13.94 -8.66 -18.51
N SER A 504 -13.08 -8.29 -19.46
CA SER A 504 -12.27 -9.25 -20.23
C SER A 504 -11.38 -10.10 -19.31
N TYR A 505 -10.65 -9.48 -18.38
CA TYR A 505 -9.77 -10.19 -17.46
C TYR A 505 -10.53 -11.17 -16.56
N GLU A 506 -11.66 -10.76 -15.99
CA GLU A 506 -12.52 -11.61 -15.17
C GLU A 506 -13.07 -12.78 -16.00
N SER A 507 -13.57 -12.51 -17.21
CA SER A 507 -14.10 -13.51 -18.15
C SER A 507 -13.06 -14.56 -18.56
N GLU A 508 -11.83 -14.14 -18.86
CA GLU A 508 -10.70 -15.01 -19.21
C GLU A 508 -10.18 -15.77 -17.98
N THR A 509 -10.21 -15.14 -16.79
CA THR A 509 -9.79 -15.77 -15.54
C THR A 509 -10.73 -16.90 -15.11
N VAL A 510 -12.04 -16.73 -15.26
CA VAL A 510 -13.03 -17.80 -15.00
C VAL A 510 -12.83 -18.97 -15.96
N ALA A 511 -12.63 -18.70 -17.25
CA ALA A 511 -12.34 -19.74 -18.25
C ALA A 511 -11.08 -20.53 -17.89
N TRP A 512 -9.96 -19.83 -17.67
CA TRP A 512 -8.68 -20.43 -17.27
C TRP A 512 -8.74 -21.23 -15.97
N ALA A 513 -9.53 -20.79 -14.99
CA ALA A 513 -9.75 -21.52 -13.75
C ALA A 513 -10.51 -22.84 -13.96
N HIS A 514 -11.33 -22.94 -15.02
CA HIS A 514 -12.02 -24.16 -15.44
C HIS A 514 -11.25 -24.98 -16.49
N GLY A 515 -10.05 -24.56 -16.90
CA GLY A 515 -9.24 -25.24 -17.92
C GLY A 515 -9.61 -24.89 -19.36
N GLU A 516 -10.38 -23.82 -19.56
CA GLU A 516 -10.72 -23.24 -20.86
C GLU A 516 -9.76 -22.06 -21.20
N ASP A 517 -9.69 -21.70 -22.49
CA ASP A 517 -8.97 -20.52 -22.99
C ASP A 517 -9.89 -19.81 -23.99
N LYS A 518 -10.16 -18.51 -23.79
CA LYS A 518 -10.95 -17.68 -24.73
C LYS A 518 -10.07 -16.98 -25.76
N GLY A 519 -8.75 -17.10 -25.66
CA GLY A 519 -7.78 -16.64 -26.65
C GLY A 519 -7.39 -15.16 -26.56
N GLU A 520 -8.01 -14.34 -25.71
CA GLU A 520 -7.56 -12.96 -25.49
C GLU A 520 -6.29 -12.97 -24.63
N GLY A 521 -6.22 -13.86 -23.63
CA GLY A 521 -5.02 -14.22 -22.89
C GLY A 521 -4.73 -13.27 -21.72
N ARG A 522 -4.87 -13.79 -20.49
CA ARG A 522 -4.83 -13.04 -19.21
C ARG A 522 -3.67 -12.06 -19.11
N GLY A 523 -2.45 -12.49 -19.45
CA GLY A 523 -1.25 -11.64 -19.39
C GLY A 523 -1.29 -10.41 -20.31
N ARG A 524 -1.84 -10.54 -21.53
CA ARG A 524 -2.01 -9.40 -22.46
C ARG A 524 -3.05 -8.41 -21.95
N ILE A 525 -4.10 -8.90 -21.29
CA ILE A 525 -5.13 -8.06 -20.68
C ILE A 525 -4.55 -7.34 -19.44
N ALA A 526 -3.74 -8.01 -18.62
CA ALA A 526 -3.02 -7.38 -17.50
C ALA A 526 -2.08 -6.26 -17.96
N GLU A 527 -1.33 -6.48 -19.04
CA GLU A 527 -0.47 -5.46 -19.64
C GLU A 527 -1.28 -4.24 -20.12
N ARG A 528 -2.40 -4.46 -20.82
CA ARG A 528 -3.32 -3.39 -21.21
C ARG A 528 -3.94 -2.67 -20.01
N LEU A 529 -4.26 -3.37 -18.91
CA LEU A 529 -4.72 -2.76 -17.66
C LEU A 529 -3.66 -1.85 -17.02
N ALA A 530 -2.38 -2.21 -17.11
CA ALA A 530 -1.27 -1.39 -16.63
C ALA A 530 -1.04 -0.15 -17.51
N GLN A 531 -1.01 -0.32 -18.85
CA GLN A 531 -0.90 0.77 -19.82
C GLN A 531 -2.09 1.76 -19.70
N ASN A 532 -3.31 1.23 -19.53
CA ASN A 532 -4.51 2.02 -19.26
C ASN A 532 -4.39 2.81 -17.94
N TYR A 533 -3.90 2.18 -16.86
CA TYR A 533 -3.71 2.89 -15.59
C TYR A 533 -2.76 4.07 -15.74
N TRP A 534 -1.63 3.92 -16.41
CA TRP A 534 -0.67 5.01 -16.59
C TRP A 534 -1.19 6.16 -17.48
N ARG A 535 -2.17 5.91 -18.35
CA ARG A 535 -2.93 6.95 -19.06
C ARG A 535 -3.96 7.63 -18.16
N LEU A 536 -4.57 6.88 -17.23
CA LEU A 536 -5.58 7.33 -16.27
C LEU A 536 -4.99 8.10 -15.07
N ASP A 537 -3.77 7.77 -14.66
CA ASP A 537 -3.09 8.27 -13.47
C ASP A 537 -3.16 9.80 -13.28
N PRO A 538 -2.89 10.65 -14.30
CA PRO A 538 -3.01 12.11 -14.20
C PRO A 538 -4.41 12.66 -13.93
N PHE A 539 -5.43 11.80 -13.95
CA PHE A 539 -6.84 12.14 -13.70
C PHE A 539 -7.37 11.59 -12.37
N VAL A 540 -6.61 10.74 -11.68
CA VAL A 540 -7.06 10.01 -10.47
C VAL A 540 -6.10 10.08 -9.28
N ARG A 541 -4.84 10.49 -9.49
CA ARG A 541 -3.83 10.65 -8.43
C ARG A 541 -3.24 12.05 -8.49
N ALA A 542 -3.06 12.67 -7.32
CA ALA A 542 -2.34 13.94 -7.21
C ALA A 542 -0.82 13.75 -7.40
N GLN A 543 -0.16 14.76 -7.99
CA GLN A 543 1.28 14.75 -8.18
C GLN A 543 2.04 14.73 -6.85
N SER A 544 3.10 13.94 -6.81
CA SER A 544 4.08 13.83 -5.73
C SER A 544 5.34 14.62 -6.04
N LEU A 545 6.21 14.74 -5.03
CA LEU A 545 7.60 15.17 -5.20
C LEU A 545 8.31 14.44 -6.36
N TYR A 546 8.03 13.15 -6.55
CA TYR A 546 8.71 12.30 -7.53
C TYR A 546 8.22 12.55 -8.97
N ASP A 547 6.96 12.98 -9.13
CA ASP A 547 6.45 13.50 -10.40
C ASP A 547 7.13 14.85 -10.73
N ARG A 548 7.20 15.77 -9.74
CA ARG A 548 7.81 17.11 -9.92
C ARG A 548 9.32 17.09 -10.18
N THR A 549 10.03 16.08 -9.69
CA THR A 549 11.49 15.88 -9.88
C THR A 549 11.84 15.01 -11.08
N GLY A 550 10.84 14.40 -11.74
CA GLY A 550 11.05 13.54 -12.92
C GLY A 550 11.48 12.11 -12.59
N VAL A 551 11.47 11.71 -11.32
CA VAL A 551 11.71 10.32 -10.90
C VAL A 551 10.56 9.41 -11.38
N LEU A 552 9.32 9.90 -11.23
CA LEU A 552 8.14 9.35 -11.90
C LEU A 552 7.83 10.23 -13.11
N GLY A 553 8.07 9.71 -14.31
CA GLY A 553 7.77 10.36 -15.57
C GLY A 553 6.44 9.95 -16.17
N GLU A 554 6.09 10.56 -17.30
CA GLU A 554 4.88 10.22 -18.05
C GLU A 554 4.80 8.72 -18.40
N SER A 555 3.58 8.21 -18.50
CA SER A 555 3.28 6.80 -18.79
C SER A 555 3.97 5.78 -17.87
N GLY A 556 4.39 6.19 -16.66
CA GLY A 556 5.07 5.31 -15.72
C GLY A 556 6.55 5.09 -16.00
N LYS A 557 7.21 5.96 -16.78
CA LYS A 557 8.68 5.96 -16.86
C LYS A 557 9.24 6.15 -15.44
N LEU A 558 10.24 5.35 -15.05
CA LEU A 558 10.92 5.44 -13.76
C LEU A 558 12.39 5.75 -14.01
N GLU A 559 12.90 6.79 -13.35
CA GLU A 559 14.30 7.22 -13.47
C GLU A 559 14.79 7.70 -12.09
N PHE A 560 15.37 6.82 -11.28
CA PHE A 560 15.82 7.17 -9.91
C PHE A 560 16.84 8.32 -9.86
N TYR A 561 17.56 8.54 -10.96
CA TYR A 561 18.60 9.56 -11.11
C TYR A 561 18.32 10.42 -12.35
N PRO A 562 17.22 11.21 -12.35
CA PRO A 562 16.86 11.99 -13.52
C PRO A 562 17.95 13.02 -13.77
N SER A 563 18.45 13.07 -15.01
CA SER A 563 19.40 14.12 -15.39
C SER A 563 18.82 15.48 -15.02
N ARG A 564 19.58 16.33 -14.31
CA ARG A 564 19.11 17.68 -13.91
C ARG A 564 18.67 18.42 -15.17
N ALA A 565 17.37 18.48 -15.39
CA ALA A 565 16.80 19.15 -16.55
C ALA A 565 17.29 20.60 -16.50
N SER A 566 18.00 21.03 -17.56
CA SER A 566 18.23 22.46 -17.76
C SER A 566 16.86 23.12 -17.78
N PRO A 567 16.62 24.17 -16.97
CA PRO A 567 15.28 24.73 -16.82
C PRO A 567 14.75 25.10 -18.20
N THR A 568 13.66 24.46 -18.60
CA THR A 568 12.99 24.72 -19.87
C THR A 568 12.52 26.15 -19.87
N VAL A 569 13.31 27.02 -20.51
CA VAL A 569 12.94 28.41 -20.75
C VAL A 569 11.61 28.36 -21.51
N PRO A 570 10.52 28.94 -20.97
CA PRO A 570 9.26 28.98 -21.70
C PRO A 570 9.51 29.70 -23.01
N ALA A 571 9.08 29.10 -24.12
CA ALA A 571 9.25 29.68 -25.44
C ALA A 571 8.63 31.09 -25.45
N GLY A 572 9.49 32.11 -25.51
CA GLY A 572 9.06 33.49 -25.64
C GLY A 572 8.24 33.66 -26.92
N PRO A 573 7.30 34.62 -26.97
CA PRO A 573 6.61 34.93 -28.22
C PRO A 573 7.67 35.25 -29.27
N GLY A 574 7.57 34.59 -30.43
CA GLY A 574 8.61 34.64 -31.45
C GLY A 574 8.96 36.08 -31.81
N ALA A 575 10.26 36.40 -31.73
CA ALA A 575 10.76 37.62 -32.33
C ALA A 575 10.48 37.54 -33.83
N ALA A 576 9.75 38.51 -34.36
CA ALA A 576 9.62 38.67 -35.80
C ALA A 576 10.98 39.07 -36.36
N ASP A 577 11.32 38.52 -37.53
CA ASP A 577 12.44 39.01 -38.33
C ASP A 577 12.11 40.44 -38.82
N ASP A 578 12.74 41.44 -38.22
CA ASP A 578 12.86 42.78 -38.81
C ASP A 578 14.16 42.82 -39.64
N ASP A 579 14.10 42.28 -40.86
CA ASP A 579 15.06 42.61 -41.92
C ASP A 579 14.86 44.08 -42.33
N VAL A 580 15.92 44.90 -42.23
CA VAL A 580 15.97 46.26 -42.78
C VAL A 580 17.33 46.51 -43.42
N ASP A 581 17.30 46.97 -44.68
CA ASP A 581 18.44 47.41 -45.51
C ASP A 581 19.31 48.52 -44.86
#